data_AF-A0A1J5PJG0-F1
#
_entry.id   AF-A0A1J5PJG0-F1
#
_cell.length_a   1.000
_cell.length_b   1.000
_cell.length_c   1.000
_cell.angle_alpha   90.00
_cell.angle_beta   90.00
_cell.angle_gamma   90.00
#
_symmetry.space_group_name_H-M   'P 1'
#
loop_
_entity.id
_entity.type
_entity.pdbx_description
1 polymer ?
#
loop_
_entity_poly.entity_id
_entity_poly.type
_entity_poly.pdbx_seq_one_letter_code
_entity_poly.pdbx_strand_id
1 'polypeptide(L)'
;MKAKSDARSLAVEPILDLPNVTLLTGRKVLRIETDASGKTVTEVVCATEHGEERWSGDIVALAAGAANSAAILLNSASSSHPNGLANGSDQVGRIYMFHTLTAMVSLTAAPVDVTFPKTQAVNDFYFNDPRGGFDTPMGHIQLLEYMSGQTLEGEVSDWLPPALVPDVFAGALAQIGLPPRAAPQALLLFNLGVEIGQLTFIGAVLALWALIRRSPARELLRGPIVAHLIPAYAIGGLAAYWLIERVLVATAA
;
A
#
# COMPACT_ATOMS: atom_id res chain seq x y z
N MET A 1 -10.36 -3.48 -22.39
CA MET A 1 -11.30 -4.21 -21.51
C MET A 1 -11.77 -3.22 -20.43
N LYS A 2 -13.02 -2.73 -20.46
CA LYS A 2 -13.60 -1.91 -19.37
C LYS A 2 -14.03 -2.83 -18.22
N ALA A 3 -13.08 -3.55 -17.61
CA ALA A 3 -13.38 -4.53 -16.56
C ALA A 3 -13.58 -3.89 -15.18
N LYS A 4 -13.08 -2.66 -14.99
CA LYS A 4 -13.12 -1.93 -13.72
C LYS A 4 -14.25 -0.91 -13.74
N SER A 5 -15.18 -1.05 -12.79
CA SER A 5 -16.30 -0.12 -12.57
C SER A 5 -15.85 1.09 -11.74
N ASP A 6 -14.82 1.81 -12.21
CA ASP A 6 -14.29 2.99 -11.54
C ASP A 6 -15.11 4.27 -11.86
N ALA A 7 -14.93 5.34 -11.08
CA ALA A 7 -15.65 6.59 -11.26
C ALA A 7 -15.41 7.23 -12.64
N ARG A 8 -14.24 7.03 -13.24
CA ARG A 8 -13.98 7.48 -14.62
C ARG A 8 -14.94 6.76 -15.58
N SER A 9 -15.02 5.44 -15.49
CA SER A 9 -15.80 4.60 -16.40
C SER A 9 -17.31 4.80 -16.23
N LEU A 10 -17.79 4.95 -14.99
CA LEU A 10 -19.22 5.02 -14.68
C LEU A 10 -19.79 6.45 -14.59
N ALA A 11 -18.98 7.44 -14.22
CA ALA A 11 -19.48 8.80 -13.97
C ALA A 11 -18.89 9.84 -14.92
N VAL A 12 -17.58 9.80 -15.21
CA VAL A 12 -16.93 10.84 -16.03
C VAL A 12 -17.14 10.58 -17.52
N GLU A 13 -16.71 9.43 -18.05
CA GLU A 13 -16.79 9.12 -19.48
C GLU A 13 -18.20 9.31 -20.07
N PRO A 14 -19.30 8.91 -19.40
CA PRO A 14 -20.64 9.08 -19.96
C PRO A 14 -21.12 10.53 -20.11
N ILE A 15 -20.48 11.48 -19.42
CA ILE A 15 -20.90 12.90 -19.43
C ILE A 15 -19.96 13.81 -20.23
N LEU A 16 -18.83 13.30 -20.74
CA LEU A 16 -17.84 14.11 -21.47
C LEU A 16 -18.36 14.65 -22.80
N ASP A 17 -19.36 14.01 -23.40
CA ASP A 17 -19.95 14.46 -24.67
C ASP A 17 -21.01 15.56 -24.48
N LEU A 18 -21.32 15.94 -23.25
CA LEU A 18 -22.29 17.01 -22.98
C LEU A 18 -21.67 18.40 -23.27
N PRO A 19 -22.42 19.32 -23.89
CA PRO A 19 -21.89 20.61 -24.34
C PRO A 19 -21.45 21.55 -23.19
N ASN A 20 -21.88 21.27 -21.97
CA ASN A 20 -21.60 22.05 -20.77
C ASN A 20 -20.61 21.36 -19.82
N VAL A 21 -19.89 20.34 -20.29
CA VAL A 21 -18.89 19.60 -19.51
C VAL A 21 -17.54 19.70 -20.20
N THR A 22 -16.52 20.11 -19.44
CA THR A 22 -15.14 20.20 -19.93
C THR A 22 -14.22 19.51 -18.92
N LEU A 23 -13.41 18.56 -19.39
CA LEU A 23 -12.35 17.94 -18.60
C LEU A 23 -11.00 18.51 -19.01
N LEU A 24 -10.33 19.19 -18.07
CA LEU A 24 -9.00 19.76 -18.29
C LEU A 24 -7.95 18.99 -17.48
N THR A 25 -7.16 18.17 -18.17
CA THR A 25 -6.03 17.45 -17.56
C THR A 25 -4.75 18.30 -17.57
N GLY A 26 -3.72 17.88 -16.82
CA GLY A 26 -2.43 18.58 -16.79
C GLY A 26 -2.44 19.92 -16.04
N ARG A 27 -3.49 20.18 -15.25
CA ARG A 27 -3.62 21.37 -14.41
C ARG A 27 -3.71 20.95 -12.95
N LYS A 28 -2.65 21.22 -12.18
CA LYS A 28 -2.62 20.94 -10.75
C LYS A 28 -3.05 22.19 -9.99
N VAL A 29 -4.19 22.15 -9.32
CA VAL A 29 -4.62 23.25 -8.43
C VAL A 29 -3.58 23.43 -7.32
N LEU A 30 -3.09 24.67 -7.16
CA LEU A 30 -2.10 25.05 -6.15
C LEU A 30 -2.77 25.68 -4.92
N ARG A 31 -3.69 26.63 -5.17
CA ARG A 31 -4.38 27.43 -4.16
C ARG A 31 -5.68 28.02 -4.73
N ILE A 32 -6.51 28.50 -3.83
CA ILE A 32 -7.77 29.20 -4.08
C ILE A 32 -7.61 30.62 -3.52
N GLU A 33 -7.96 31.62 -4.31
CA GLU A 33 -7.95 33.02 -3.91
C GLU A 33 -9.38 33.50 -3.61
N THR A 34 -9.48 34.47 -2.70
CA THR A 34 -10.77 35.03 -2.25
C THR A 34 -10.78 36.53 -2.38
N ASP A 35 -11.96 37.13 -2.30
CA ASP A 35 -12.10 38.58 -2.17
C ASP A 35 -11.44 39.12 -0.89
N ALA A 36 -11.34 40.45 -0.77
CA ALA A 36 -10.74 41.09 0.41
C ALA A 36 -11.45 40.71 1.73
N SER A 37 -12.74 40.34 1.68
CA SER A 37 -13.48 39.91 2.86
C SER A 37 -13.17 38.48 3.28
N GLY A 38 -12.55 37.69 2.41
CA GLY A 38 -12.28 36.27 2.59
C GLY A 38 -13.54 35.39 2.47
N LYS A 39 -14.67 35.91 2.00
CA LYS A 39 -15.96 35.20 2.00
C LYS A 39 -16.35 34.62 0.65
N THR A 40 -15.82 35.18 -0.43
CA THR A 40 -16.14 34.75 -1.80
C THR A 40 -14.88 34.27 -2.49
N VAL A 41 -14.92 33.07 -3.08
CA VAL A 41 -13.85 32.59 -3.95
C VAL A 41 -13.87 33.40 -5.24
N THR A 42 -12.71 33.88 -5.68
CA THR A 42 -12.58 34.66 -6.91
C THR A 42 -11.86 33.87 -7.98
N GLU A 43 -10.78 33.17 -7.61
CA GLU A 43 -9.91 32.47 -8.57
C GLU A 43 -9.41 31.13 -8.00
N VAL A 44 -9.27 30.15 -8.88
CA VAL A 44 -8.56 28.89 -8.66
C VAL A 44 -7.27 28.95 -9.45
N VAL A 45 -6.12 28.86 -8.76
CA VAL A 45 -4.80 28.97 -9.38
C VAL A 45 -4.25 27.57 -9.63
N CYS A 46 -3.92 27.28 -10.89
CA CYS A 46 -3.43 25.99 -11.35
C CYS A 46 -2.01 26.10 -11.89
N ALA A 47 -1.14 25.15 -11.56
CA ALA A 47 0.12 24.93 -12.27
C ALA A 47 -0.13 24.12 -13.54
N THR A 48 0.49 24.56 -14.63
CA THR A 48 0.52 23.91 -15.94
C THR A 48 1.95 23.84 -16.46
N GLU A 49 2.18 23.13 -17.57
CA GLU A 49 3.49 23.11 -18.26
C GLU A 49 3.93 24.50 -18.76
N HIS A 50 2.99 25.43 -18.93
CA HIS A 50 3.24 26.78 -19.45
C HIS A 50 3.23 27.87 -18.36
N GLY A 51 3.18 27.47 -17.09
CA GLY A 51 3.12 28.39 -15.94
C GLY A 51 1.79 28.34 -15.18
N GLU A 52 1.52 29.39 -14.40
CA GLU A 52 0.25 29.49 -13.66
C GLU A 52 -0.91 29.89 -14.59
N GLU A 53 -2.02 29.18 -14.47
CA GLU A 53 -3.31 29.48 -15.10
C GLU A 53 -4.34 29.79 -14.01
N ARG A 54 -5.27 30.71 -14.27
CA ARG A 54 -6.28 31.19 -13.31
C ARG A 54 -7.68 30.97 -13.88
N TRP A 55 -8.56 30.45 -13.04
CA TRP A 55 -9.92 30.09 -13.40
C TRP A 55 -10.92 30.64 -12.39
N SER A 56 -12.00 31.23 -12.89
CA SER A 56 -13.11 31.71 -12.08
C SER A 56 -14.40 30.96 -12.41
N GLY A 57 -15.33 30.95 -11.46
CA GLY A 57 -16.65 30.34 -11.61
C GLY A 57 -17.55 30.69 -10.43
N ASP A 58 -18.86 30.58 -10.63
CA ASP A 58 -19.85 30.96 -9.62
C ASP A 58 -19.81 30.04 -8.39
N ILE A 59 -19.46 28.77 -8.60
CA ILE A 59 -19.35 27.74 -7.56
C ILE A 59 -18.07 26.95 -7.78
N VAL A 60 -17.30 26.77 -6.72
CA VAL A 60 -16.07 25.96 -6.73
C VAL A 60 -16.26 24.77 -5.78
N ALA A 61 -16.16 23.56 -6.33
CA ALA A 61 -16.17 22.32 -5.56
C ALA A 61 -14.75 21.72 -5.50
N LEU A 62 -14.17 21.62 -4.30
CA LEU A 62 -12.84 21.05 -4.10
C LEU A 62 -12.94 19.53 -3.90
N ALA A 63 -12.56 18.76 -4.92
CA ALA A 63 -12.65 17.29 -4.94
C ALA A 63 -11.29 16.61 -5.17
N ALA A 64 -10.23 17.11 -4.55
CA ALA A 64 -8.85 16.62 -4.78
C ALA A 64 -8.46 15.41 -3.90
N GLY A 65 -9.41 14.84 -3.14
CA GLY A 65 -9.15 13.83 -2.12
C GLY A 65 -8.68 14.43 -0.79
N ALA A 66 -8.65 13.62 0.29
CA ALA A 66 -8.46 14.13 1.65
C ALA A 66 -7.14 14.92 1.83
N ALA A 67 -6.01 14.34 1.43
CA ALA A 67 -4.70 14.97 1.61
C ALA A 67 -4.52 16.21 0.73
N ASN A 68 -4.82 16.13 -0.57
CA ASN A 68 -4.59 17.26 -1.48
C ASN A 68 -5.59 18.40 -1.27
N SER A 69 -6.84 18.11 -0.90
CA SER A 69 -7.81 19.16 -0.58
C SER A 69 -7.36 19.95 0.65
N ALA A 70 -6.87 19.25 1.69
CA ALA A 70 -6.27 19.91 2.84
C ALA A 70 -5.05 20.75 2.46
N ALA A 71 -4.15 20.21 1.63
CA ALA A 71 -2.97 20.94 1.16
C ALA A 71 -3.34 22.21 0.37
N ILE A 72 -4.32 22.14 -0.53
CA ILE A 72 -4.81 23.29 -1.30
C ILE A 72 -5.39 24.34 -0.35
N LEU A 73 -6.23 23.95 0.61
CA LEU A 73 -6.81 24.88 1.59
C LEU A 73 -5.74 25.56 2.45
N LEU A 74 -4.75 24.81 2.94
CA LEU A 74 -3.63 25.35 3.72
C LEU A 74 -2.75 26.29 2.88
N ASN A 75 -2.50 25.96 1.60
CA ASN A 75 -1.77 26.83 0.66
C ASN A 75 -2.57 28.06 0.21
N SER A 76 -3.86 28.14 0.53
CA SER A 76 -4.76 29.25 0.21
C SER A 76 -4.77 30.33 1.30
N ALA A 77 -3.64 30.53 1.97
CA ALA A 77 -3.50 31.54 3.02
C ALA A 77 -3.57 32.96 2.44
N SER A 78 -4.23 33.86 3.16
CA SER A 78 -4.40 35.26 2.79
C SER A 78 -4.45 36.14 4.04
N SER A 79 -4.53 37.47 3.88
CA SER A 79 -4.71 38.39 5.03
C SER A 79 -5.96 38.08 5.85
N SER A 80 -7.03 37.61 5.21
CA SER A 80 -8.29 37.23 5.87
C SER A 80 -8.27 35.79 6.41
N HIS A 81 -7.36 34.95 5.91
CA HIS A 81 -7.19 33.55 6.30
C HIS A 81 -5.70 33.21 6.49
N PRO A 82 -5.04 33.73 7.54
CA PRO A 82 -3.58 33.63 7.67
C PRO A 82 -3.05 32.19 7.81
N ASN A 83 -3.89 31.26 8.27
CA ASN A 83 -3.54 29.85 8.47
C ASN A 83 -4.12 28.92 7.38
N GLY A 84 -4.52 29.48 6.24
CA GLY A 84 -5.17 28.75 5.15
C GLY A 84 -6.69 28.94 5.12
N LEU A 85 -7.26 28.82 3.93
CA LEU A 85 -8.70 28.97 3.68
C LEU A 85 -9.49 27.92 4.46
N ALA A 86 -10.59 28.34 5.09
CA ALA A 86 -11.44 27.51 5.95
C ALA A 86 -10.73 26.90 7.18
N ASN A 87 -9.52 27.35 7.53
CA ASN A 87 -8.75 26.83 8.67
C ASN A 87 -8.89 27.67 9.96
N GLY A 88 -10.05 28.32 10.16
CA GLY A 88 -10.29 29.18 11.34
C GLY A 88 -10.26 28.43 12.68
N SER A 89 -10.57 27.13 12.68
CA SER A 89 -10.51 26.26 13.85
C SER A 89 -9.24 25.42 13.92
N ASP A 90 -8.26 25.68 13.04
CA ASP A 90 -7.02 24.91 12.93
C ASP A 90 -7.26 23.39 12.79
N GLN A 91 -8.27 22.97 12.01
CA GLN A 91 -8.61 21.54 11.81
C GLN A 91 -8.26 21.04 10.41
N VAL A 92 -7.98 21.91 9.45
CA VAL A 92 -7.69 21.49 8.08
C VAL A 92 -6.39 20.68 8.06
N GLY A 93 -6.45 19.47 7.49
CA GLY A 93 -5.32 18.54 7.46
C GLY A 93 -5.07 17.79 8.77
N ARG A 94 -5.84 18.07 9.82
CA ARG A 94 -5.83 17.30 11.07
C ARG A 94 -6.87 16.19 11.01
N ILE A 95 -6.80 15.27 11.97
CA ILE A 95 -7.74 14.15 12.10
C ILE A 95 -7.74 13.28 10.82
N TYR A 96 -6.57 13.16 10.19
CA TYR A 96 -6.40 12.22 9.10
C TYR A 96 -6.53 10.81 9.66
N MET A 97 -7.52 10.07 9.15
CA MET A 97 -7.75 8.68 9.50
C MET A 97 -7.43 7.83 8.29
N PHE A 98 -6.59 6.82 8.49
CA PHE A 98 -6.27 5.81 7.51
C PHE A 98 -6.31 4.45 8.17
N HIS A 99 -6.64 3.42 7.39
CA HIS A 99 -6.65 2.06 7.90
C HIS A 99 -5.22 1.56 7.99
N THR A 100 -4.72 1.28 9.19
CA THR A 100 -3.52 0.47 9.33
C THR A 100 -3.83 -0.91 8.77
N LEU A 101 -3.25 -1.23 7.62
CA LEU A 101 -3.49 -2.48 6.91
C LEU A 101 -2.24 -3.36 6.98
N THR A 102 -2.48 -4.67 7.07
CA THR A 102 -1.45 -5.68 6.88
C THR A 102 -1.94 -6.64 5.80
N ALA A 103 -1.01 -7.13 4.97
CA ALA A 103 -1.32 -8.08 3.92
C ALA A 103 -0.82 -9.47 4.33
N MET A 104 -1.68 -10.48 4.21
CA MET A 104 -1.29 -11.88 4.31
C MET A 104 -1.42 -12.53 2.94
N VAL A 105 -0.34 -13.17 2.49
CA VAL A 105 -0.31 -13.87 1.20
C VAL A 105 -0.30 -15.38 1.45
N SER A 106 -1.17 -16.10 0.75
CA SER A 106 -1.16 -17.56 0.70
C SER A 106 -0.80 -18.01 -0.71
N LEU A 107 0.12 -18.96 -0.83
CA LEU A 107 0.59 -19.49 -2.11
C LEU A 107 0.01 -20.89 -2.34
N THR A 108 -0.54 -21.13 -3.53
CA THR A 108 -1.02 -22.43 -3.98
C THR A 108 -0.48 -22.75 -5.37
N ALA A 109 -0.12 -24.01 -5.60
CA ALA A 109 0.38 -24.48 -6.89
C ALA A 109 -0.73 -24.62 -7.95
N ALA A 110 -1.97 -24.84 -7.51
CA ALA A 110 -3.12 -24.93 -8.42
C ALA A 110 -3.70 -23.53 -8.67
N PRO A 111 -4.03 -23.17 -9.92
CA PRO A 111 -4.70 -21.91 -10.21
C PRO A 111 -6.07 -21.89 -9.54
N VAL A 112 -6.38 -20.78 -8.87
CA VAL A 112 -7.71 -20.53 -8.29
C VAL A 112 -8.50 -19.69 -9.29
N ASP A 113 -9.53 -20.29 -9.88
CA ASP A 113 -10.43 -19.59 -10.79
C ASP A 113 -11.45 -18.76 -9.98
N VAL A 114 -11.19 -17.46 -9.85
CA VAL A 114 -12.06 -16.52 -9.15
C VAL A 114 -12.25 -15.25 -9.97
N THR A 115 -13.48 -14.97 -10.36
CA THR A 115 -13.81 -13.78 -11.19
C THR A 115 -13.74 -12.48 -10.38
N PHE A 116 -14.11 -12.53 -9.09
CA PHE A 116 -14.08 -11.38 -8.17
C PHE A 116 -13.49 -11.77 -6.80
N PRO A 117 -12.19 -11.57 -6.58
CA PRO A 117 -11.50 -12.04 -5.37
C PRO A 117 -11.87 -11.26 -4.10
N LYS A 118 -12.39 -10.03 -4.20
CA LYS A 118 -12.86 -9.23 -3.05
C LYS A 118 -14.31 -9.56 -2.65
N THR A 119 -14.64 -10.84 -2.50
CA THR A 119 -16.01 -11.28 -2.17
C THR A 119 -16.19 -11.66 -0.71
N GLN A 120 -15.11 -11.96 0.00
CA GLN A 120 -15.17 -12.33 1.41
C GLN A 120 -14.52 -11.26 2.27
N ALA A 121 -15.29 -10.84 3.27
CA ALA A 121 -14.81 -10.00 4.34
C ALA A 121 -15.41 -10.49 5.65
N VAL A 122 -14.61 -10.48 6.70
CA VAL A 122 -15.00 -10.81 8.06
C VAL A 122 -14.84 -9.55 8.88
N ASN A 123 -15.98 -9.02 9.32
CA ASN A 123 -16.04 -7.97 10.34
C ASN A 123 -16.17 -8.64 11.70
N ASP A 124 -15.12 -9.29 12.20
CA ASP A 124 -15.20 -10.00 13.49
C ASP A 124 -15.05 -9.07 14.70
N PHE A 125 -14.92 -7.77 14.45
CA PHE A 125 -14.38 -6.87 15.44
C PHE A 125 -15.21 -5.59 15.61
N TYR A 126 -16.54 -5.69 15.52
CA TYR A 126 -17.42 -4.58 15.89
C TYR A 126 -17.46 -4.31 17.40
N PHE A 127 -17.03 -5.27 18.22
CA PHE A 127 -17.00 -5.18 19.68
C PHE A 127 -15.59 -5.01 20.22
N ASN A 128 -15.50 -4.49 21.44
CA ASN A 128 -14.26 -4.39 22.20
C ASN A 128 -13.67 -5.77 22.51
N ASP A 129 -12.40 -5.81 22.91
CA ASP A 129 -11.77 -7.03 23.36
C ASP A 129 -12.51 -7.60 24.59
N PRO A 130 -13.13 -8.78 24.51
CA PRO A 130 -13.89 -9.36 25.62
C PRO A 130 -13.00 -9.77 26.81
N ARG A 131 -11.67 -9.79 26.63
CA ARG A 131 -10.69 -10.08 27.69
C ARG A 131 -10.15 -8.82 28.38
N GLY A 132 -10.56 -7.64 27.91
CA GLY A 132 -10.08 -6.35 28.42
C GLY A 132 -8.66 -6.04 27.94
N GLY A 133 -8.51 -4.93 27.22
CA GLY A 133 -7.24 -4.51 26.63
C GLY A 133 -7.40 -3.55 25.46
N PHE A 134 -8.56 -3.57 24.80
CA PHE A 134 -8.89 -2.66 23.72
C PHE A 134 -10.39 -2.36 23.70
N ASP A 135 -10.78 -1.14 24.09
CA ASP A 135 -12.19 -0.73 24.27
C ASP A 135 -12.91 -0.34 22.96
N THR A 136 -12.24 -0.47 21.82
CA THR A 136 -12.77 -0.07 20.51
C THR A 136 -12.85 -1.26 19.54
N PRO A 137 -13.61 -1.12 18.44
CA PRO A 137 -13.70 -2.15 17.40
C PRO A 137 -12.31 -2.57 16.86
N MET A 138 -11.98 -3.85 16.96
CA MET A 138 -10.64 -4.41 16.63
C MET A 138 -10.37 -4.63 15.11
N GLY A 139 -11.21 -4.09 14.20
CA GLY A 139 -10.90 -3.96 12.77
C GLY A 139 -11.69 -4.81 11.77
N HIS A 140 -11.09 -5.08 10.60
CA HIS A 140 -11.73 -5.73 9.46
C HIS A 140 -10.73 -6.59 8.70
N ILE A 141 -11.13 -7.80 8.31
CA ILE A 141 -10.35 -8.67 7.42
C ILE A 141 -11.09 -8.77 6.10
N GLN A 142 -10.42 -8.43 4.99
CA GLN A 142 -10.94 -8.65 3.65
C GLN A 142 -9.91 -9.34 2.77
N LEU A 143 -10.41 -10.08 1.79
CA LEU A 143 -9.57 -10.54 0.69
C LEU A 143 -9.04 -9.34 -0.11
N LEU A 144 -7.78 -9.46 -0.54
CA LEU A 144 -7.17 -8.51 -1.46
C LEU A 144 -7.69 -8.75 -2.89
N GLU A 145 -7.52 -7.74 -3.73
CA GLU A 145 -7.81 -7.87 -5.17
C GLU A 145 -6.86 -8.88 -5.81
N TYR A 146 -7.19 -9.32 -7.04
CA TYR A 146 -6.29 -10.17 -7.81
C TYR A 146 -4.98 -9.41 -7.96
N MET A 147 -3.94 -9.86 -7.26
CA MET A 147 -2.63 -9.26 -7.37
C MET A 147 -2.04 -9.78 -8.68
N SER A 148 -2.27 -9.02 -9.76
CA SER A 148 -1.54 -9.25 -11.01
C SER A 148 -0.03 -9.11 -10.74
N GLY A 149 0.82 -9.73 -11.54
CA GLY A 149 2.27 -9.63 -11.35
C GLY A 149 2.76 -8.19 -11.19
N GLN A 150 2.18 -7.24 -11.94
CA GLN A 150 2.50 -5.81 -11.86
C GLN A 150 2.02 -5.11 -10.57
N THR A 151 0.88 -5.52 -10.01
CA THR A 151 0.40 -4.99 -8.73
C THR A 151 1.24 -5.49 -7.57
N LEU A 152 1.62 -6.77 -7.64
CA LEU A 152 2.50 -7.41 -6.67
C LEU A 152 3.90 -6.79 -6.75
N GLU A 153 4.41 -6.49 -7.95
CA GLU A 153 5.66 -5.76 -8.17
C GLU A 153 5.68 -4.37 -7.52
N GLY A 154 4.63 -3.57 -7.70
CA GLY A 154 4.53 -2.24 -7.09
C GLY A 154 4.58 -2.30 -5.56
N GLU A 155 3.74 -3.13 -4.96
CA GLU A 155 3.68 -3.32 -3.50
C GLU A 155 4.96 -3.97 -2.94
N VAL A 156 5.56 -4.91 -3.69
CA VAL A 156 6.83 -5.55 -3.31
C VAL A 156 7.99 -4.56 -3.42
N SER A 157 7.99 -3.65 -4.39
CA SER A 157 9.05 -2.65 -4.55
C SER A 157 9.10 -1.63 -3.41
N ASP A 158 7.99 -1.41 -2.71
CA ASP A 158 7.92 -0.58 -1.50
C ASP A 158 8.49 -1.28 -0.26
N TRP A 159 8.56 -2.63 -0.26
CA TRP A 159 9.02 -3.45 0.87
C TRP A 159 10.38 -4.13 0.64
N LEU A 160 10.80 -4.30 -0.62
CA LEU A 160 12.03 -4.95 -1.02
C LEU A 160 12.90 -4.00 -1.86
N PRO A 161 14.21 -3.88 -1.57
CA PRO A 161 15.15 -3.17 -2.42
C PRO A 161 15.02 -3.61 -3.88
N PRO A 162 15.16 -2.70 -4.86
CA PRO A 162 15.03 -3.00 -6.30
C PRO A 162 15.85 -4.21 -6.80
N ALA A 163 16.93 -4.55 -6.09
CA ALA A 163 17.81 -5.68 -6.39
C ALA A 163 17.28 -7.07 -5.97
N LEU A 164 16.18 -7.16 -5.22
CA LEU A 164 15.56 -8.41 -4.76
C LEU A 164 14.23 -8.72 -5.49
N VAL A 165 13.85 -7.89 -6.46
CA VAL A 165 12.67 -8.10 -7.30
C VAL A 165 13.09 -9.00 -8.49
N PRO A 166 12.42 -10.15 -8.75
CA PRO A 166 12.80 -11.08 -9.81
C PRO A 166 12.92 -10.42 -11.19
N ASP A 167 13.88 -10.83 -12.04
CA ASP A 167 14.27 -10.16 -13.29
C ASP A 167 13.15 -9.90 -14.32
N VAL A 168 12.02 -10.62 -14.26
CA VAL A 168 10.82 -10.32 -15.06
C VAL A 168 10.16 -8.96 -14.71
N PHE A 169 10.57 -8.36 -13.59
CA PHE A 169 10.11 -7.08 -13.05
C PHE A 169 11.22 -5.99 -13.09
N ALA A 170 12.50 -6.37 -13.19
CA ALA A 170 13.63 -5.43 -13.20
C ALA A 170 13.68 -4.48 -14.41
N GLY A 171 12.99 -4.82 -15.51
CA GLY A 171 12.95 -4.00 -16.74
C GLY A 171 12.30 -2.62 -16.57
N ALA A 172 11.44 -2.43 -15.57
CA ALA A 172 10.78 -1.16 -15.28
C ALA A 172 11.59 -0.25 -14.33
N LEU A 173 12.37 -0.84 -13.42
CA LEU A 173 13.16 -0.13 -12.41
C LEU A 173 14.47 0.49 -12.93
N ALA A 174 14.94 0.06 -14.11
CA ALA A 174 16.15 0.58 -14.74
C ALA A 174 16.08 2.07 -15.16
N GLN A 175 14.93 2.73 -15.00
CA GLN A 175 14.78 4.17 -15.25
C GLN A 175 15.14 5.05 -14.03
N ILE A 176 15.45 4.47 -12.86
CA ILE A 176 15.69 5.23 -11.62
C ILE A 176 17.15 5.07 -11.13
N GLY A 177 18.06 5.67 -11.90
CA GLY A 177 19.30 6.33 -11.43
C GLY A 177 20.19 5.68 -10.35
N LEU A 178 20.90 4.58 -10.68
CA LEU A 178 22.07 4.15 -9.90
C LEU A 178 23.41 4.38 -10.64
N PRO A 179 24.52 4.68 -9.93
CA PRO A 179 25.81 5.00 -10.56
C PRO A 179 26.44 3.80 -11.31
N PRO A 180 26.88 3.94 -12.58
CA PRO A 180 27.09 2.79 -13.48
C PRO A 180 28.29 1.87 -13.19
N ARG A 181 29.25 2.27 -12.35
CA ARG A 181 30.59 1.64 -12.33
C ARG A 181 30.84 0.61 -11.23
N ALA A 182 30.05 0.59 -10.15
CA ALA A 182 30.23 -0.37 -9.05
C ALA A 182 29.11 -1.43 -8.97
N ALA A 183 27.97 -1.19 -9.64
CA ALA A 183 26.80 -2.04 -9.59
C ALA A 183 27.03 -3.47 -10.13
N PRO A 184 27.71 -3.70 -11.27
CA PRO A 184 27.79 -5.06 -11.84
C PRO A 184 28.56 -6.05 -10.98
N GLN A 185 29.62 -5.59 -10.30
CA GLN A 185 30.50 -6.44 -9.48
C GLN A 185 29.86 -6.78 -8.14
N ALA A 186 29.20 -5.79 -7.52
CA ALA A 186 28.43 -6.00 -6.30
C ALA A 186 27.24 -6.94 -6.55
N LEU A 187 26.52 -6.75 -7.66
CA LEU A 187 25.43 -7.62 -8.07
C LEU A 187 25.90 -9.04 -8.37
N LEU A 188 27.03 -9.21 -9.06
CA LEU A 188 27.56 -10.54 -9.38
C LEU A 188 27.97 -11.32 -8.12
N LEU A 189 28.71 -10.70 -7.20
CA LEU A 189 29.14 -11.35 -5.96
C LEU A 189 27.98 -11.63 -5.02
N PHE A 190 27.00 -10.71 -4.95
CA PHE A 190 25.79 -10.88 -4.17
C PHE A 190 24.93 -12.02 -4.71
N ASN A 191 24.64 -12.04 -6.02
CA ASN A 191 23.85 -13.11 -6.64
C ASN A 191 24.53 -14.46 -6.52
N LEU A 192 25.85 -14.54 -6.73
CA LEU A 192 26.58 -15.80 -6.57
C LEU A 192 26.57 -16.29 -5.11
N GLY A 193 26.69 -15.38 -4.15
CA GLY A 193 26.58 -15.71 -2.72
C GLY A 193 25.19 -16.20 -2.33
N VAL A 194 24.14 -15.55 -2.85
CA VAL A 194 22.74 -15.92 -2.60
C VAL A 194 22.40 -17.26 -3.24
N GLU A 195 22.77 -17.48 -4.50
CA GLU A 195 22.52 -18.74 -5.23
C GLU A 195 23.21 -19.92 -4.53
N ILE A 196 24.47 -19.76 -4.11
CA ILE A 196 25.20 -20.78 -3.35
C ILE A 196 24.53 -21.04 -1.99
N GLY A 197 24.12 -19.98 -1.29
CA GLY A 197 23.42 -20.10 0.00
C GLY A 197 22.10 -20.85 -0.14
N GLN A 198 21.30 -20.52 -1.16
CA GLN A 198 20.01 -21.16 -1.44
C GLN A 198 20.19 -22.62 -1.83
N LEU A 199 21.12 -22.94 -2.73
CA LEU A 199 21.39 -24.33 -3.13
C LEU A 199 21.92 -25.17 -1.96
N THR A 200 22.77 -24.59 -1.10
CA THR A 200 23.26 -25.26 0.11
C THR A 200 22.13 -25.52 1.11
N PHE A 201 21.25 -24.55 1.32
CA PHE A 201 20.09 -24.69 2.20
C PHE A 201 19.10 -25.74 1.67
N ILE A 202 18.75 -25.68 0.38
CA ILE A 202 17.87 -26.66 -0.26
C ILE A 202 18.48 -28.06 -0.17
N GLY A 203 19.79 -28.19 -0.44
CA GLY A 203 20.51 -29.45 -0.30
C GLY A 203 20.44 -30.01 1.13
N ALA A 204 20.63 -29.16 2.14
CA ALA A 204 20.54 -29.55 3.55
C ALA A 204 19.12 -29.99 3.95
N VAL A 205 18.09 -29.25 3.49
CA VAL A 205 16.68 -29.59 3.74
C VAL A 205 16.32 -30.91 3.07
N LEU A 206 16.72 -31.13 1.81
CA LEU A 206 16.47 -32.37 1.09
C LEU A 206 17.22 -33.55 1.68
N ALA A 207 18.47 -33.37 2.13
CA ALA A 207 19.24 -34.39 2.81
C ALA A 207 18.59 -34.78 4.15
N LEU A 208 18.17 -33.79 4.95
CA LEU A 208 17.45 -34.00 6.20
C LEU A 208 16.12 -34.75 5.95
N TRP A 209 15.38 -34.33 4.92
CA TRP A 209 14.12 -34.99 4.54
C TRP A 209 14.34 -36.43 4.04
N ALA A 210 15.40 -36.69 3.29
CA ALA A 210 15.78 -38.03 2.87
C ALA A 210 16.18 -38.92 4.06
N LEU A 211 16.90 -38.35 5.04
CA LEU A 211 17.27 -39.04 6.28
C LEU A 211 16.04 -39.40 7.12
N ILE A 212 15.11 -38.45 7.25
CA ILE A 212 13.83 -38.61 7.94
C ILE A 212 12.94 -39.65 7.24
N ARG A 213 12.89 -39.68 5.91
CA ARG A 213 12.11 -40.67 5.15
C ARG A 213 12.63 -42.10 5.29
N ARG A 214 13.94 -42.25 5.51
CA ARG A 214 14.59 -43.56 5.69
C ARG A 214 14.55 -44.04 7.14
N SER A 215 14.13 -43.21 8.09
CA SER A 215 14.00 -43.57 9.50
C SER A 215 12.53 -43.82 9.90
N PRO A 216 12.28 -44.52 11.01
CA PRO A 216 10.92 -44.71 11.53
C PRO A 216 10.23 -43.38 11.94
N ALA A 217 10.96 -42.27 12.05
CA ALA A 217 10.40 -40.94 12.35
C ALA A 217 9.38 -40.46 11.30
N ARG A 218 9.38 -41.03 10.09
CA ARG A 218 8.40 -40.72 9.04
C ARG A 218 6.94 -40.99 9.46
N GLU A 219 6.70 -41.96 10.34
CA GLU A 219 5.35 -42.30 10.82
C GLU A 219 4.89 -41.30 11.89
N LEU A 220 5.81 -40.82 12.71
CA LEU A 220 5.55 -39.77 13.70
C LEU A 220 5.19 -38.43 13.04
N LEU A 221 5.84 -38.09 11.92
CA LEU A 221 5.62 -36.84 11.18
C LEU A 221 4.33 -36.81 10.35
N ARG A 222 3.67 -37.95 10.12
CA ARG A 222 2.39 -38.05 9.39
C ARG A 222 1.16 -37.79 10.26
N GLY A 223 1.33 -37.75 11.59
CA GLY A 223 0.23 -37.47 12.50
C GLY A 223 -0.30 -36.05 12.30
N PRO A 224 -1.63 -35.82 12.35
CA PRO A 224 -2.24 -34.51 12.08
C PRO A 224 -1.73 -33.39 13.00
N ILE A 225 -1.33 -33.72 14.23
CA ILE A 225 -0.74 -32.76 15.18
C ILE A 225 0.66 -32.33 14.73
N VAL A 226 1.48 -33.28 14.28
CA VAL A 226 2.87 -33.00 13.88
C VAL A 226 2.94 -32.35 12.50
N ALA A 227 2.03 -32.70 11.59
CA ALA A 227 1.97 -32.14 10.24
C ALA A 227 1.37 -30.73 10.18
N HIS A 228 0.50 -30.36 11.12
CA HIS A 228 -0.24 -29.10 11.06
C HIS A 228 0.00 -28.17 12.26
N LEU A 229 -0.01 -28.68 13.50
CA LEU A 229 0.16 -27.84 14.69
C LEU A 229 1.63 -27.44 14.90
N ILE A 230 2.57 -28.38 14.84
CA ILE A 230 3.98 -28.06 15.12
C ILE A 230 4.56 -27.00 14.17
N PRO A 231 4.34 -27.07 12.84
CA PRO A 231 4.79 -26.02 11.92
C PRO A 231 4.10 -24.67 12.20
N ALA A 232 2.78 -24.67 12.48
CA ALA A 232 2.04 -23.46 12.76
C ALA A 232 2.54 -22.75 14.04
N TYR A 233 2.82 -23.52 15.10
CA TYR A 233 3.35 -22.97 16.35
C TYR A 233 4.84 -22.61 16.26
N ALA A 234 5.63 -23.33 15.46
CA ALA A 234 7.02 -22.95 15.19
C ALA A 234 7.10 -21.64 14.40
N ILE A 235 6.28 -21.48 13.35
CA ILE A 235 6.18 -20.23 12.58
C ILE A 235 5.65 -19.10 13.46
N GLY A 236 4.58 -19.34 14.22
CA GLY A 236 4.00 -18.35 15.14
C GLY A 236 4.96 -17.93 16.25
N GLY A 237 5.74 -18.87 16.80
CA GLY A 237 6.77 -18.59 17.81
C GLY A 237 7.95 -17.80 17.26
N LEU A 238 8.41 -18.14 16.04
CA LEU A 238 9.48 -17.38 15.37
C LEU A 238 9.00 -15.96 15.01
N ALA A 239 7.74 -15.81 14.60
CA ALA A 239 7.13 -14.50 14.34
C ALA A 239 6.97 -13.66 15.62
N ALA A 240 6.72 -14.32 16.76
CA ALA A 240 6.62 -13.66 18.07
C ALA A 240 7.98 -13.16 18.60
N TYR A 241 9.12 -13.64 18.09
CA TYR A 241 10.44 -13.17 18.50
C TYR A 241 10.61 -11.66 18.32
N TRP A 242 10.24 -11.13 17.15
CA TRP A 242 10.32 -9.71 16.83
C TRP A 242 9.35 -8.85 17.66
N LEU A 243 8.21 -9.44 18.05
CA LEU A 243 7.26 -8.82 18.98
C LEU A 243 7.88 -8.71 20.38
N ILE A 244 8.49 -9.78 20.89
CA ILE A 244 9.09 -9.83 22.22
C ILE A 244 10.32 -8.91 22.31
N GLU A 245 11.20 -8.93 21.30
CA GLU A 245 12.38 -8.06 21.24
C GLU A 245 11.98 -6.58 21.27
N ARG A 246 10.99 -6.18 20.46
CA ARG A 246 10.51 -4.79 20.43
C ARG A 246 9.81 -4.37 21.72
N VAL A 247 9.09 -5.29 22.36
CA VAL A 247 8.49 -5.06 23.70
C VAL A 247 9.59 -4.82 24.73
N LEU A 248 10.66 -5.63 24.74
CA LEU A 248 11.76 -5.47 25.68
C LEU A 248 12.54 -4.16 25.47
N VAL A 249 12.82 -3.79 24.22
CA VAL A 249 13.46 -2.52 23.88
C VAL A 249 12.61 -1.31 24.28
N ALA A 250 11.29 -1.38 24.07
CA ALA A 250 10.36 -0.30 24.45
C ALA A 250 10.20 -0.15 25.98
N THR A 251 10.44 -1.22 26.76
CA THR A 251 10.36 -1.19 28.22
C THR A 251 11.69 -0.91 28.93
N ALA A 252 12.80 -0.83 28.19
CA ALA A 252 14.14 -0.55 28.71
C ALA A 252 14.56 0.93 28.59
N ALA A 253 13.70 1.79 28.05
CA ALA A 253 13.86 3.25 27.93
C ALA A 253 12.90 3.96 28.90
#